data_AF-A0A3A4K337-F1
#
_entry.id   AF-A0A3A4K337-F1
#
_cell.length_a   1.000
_cell.length_b   1.000
_cell.length_c   1.000
_cell.angle_alpha   90.00
_cell.angle_beta   90.00
_cell.angle_gamma   90.00
#
_symmetry.space_group_name_H-M   'P 1'
#
loop_
_entity.id
_entity.type
_entity.pdbx_description
1 polymer ?
#
loop_
_entity_poly.entity_id
_entity_poly.type
_entity_poly.pdbx_seq_one_letter_code
_entity_poly.pdbx_strand_id
1 'polypeptide(L)' 'MEGITYLVDEKGNKRAVVLDLAKHGALWEDVLDNLVAETRKKEARQDWETVKRPKAKSRRS' A
#
# COMPACT_ATOMS: atom_id res chain seq x y z
N MET A 1 -22.75 4.29 -0.56
CA MET A 1 -21.42 3.92 -0.05
C MET A 1 -21.21 4.63 1.27
N GLU A 2 -21.46 3.94 2.37
CA GLU A 2 -21.33 4.51 3.70
C GLU A 2 -19.84 4.60 4.10
N GLY A 3 -19.45 5.64 4.84
CA GLY A 3 -18.05 5.83 5.26
C GLY A 3 -17.10 6.24 4.13
N ILE A 4 -17.62 6.72 2.99
CA ILE A 4 -16.84 7.28 1.89
C ILE A 4 -17.34 8.69 1.58
N THR A 5 -16.47 9.68 1.71
CA THR A 5 -16.77 11.08 1.40
C THR A 5 -15.78 11.60 0.38
N TYR A 6 -16.28 12.20 -0.70
CA TYR A 6 -15.45 12.81 -1.73
C TYR A 6 -15.37 14.32 -1.55
N LEU A 7 -14.16 14.84 -1.69
CA LEU A 7 -13.90 16.26 -1.88
C LEU A 7 -13.89 16.52 -3.38
N VAL A 8 -14.83 17.34 -3.85
CA VAL A 8 -15.00 17.70 -5.26
C VAL A 8 -14.51 19.13 -5.49
N ASP A 9 -13.92 19.39 -6.67
CA ASP A 9 -13.57 20.75 -7.09
C ASP A 9 -14.79 21.52 -7.61
N GLU A 10 -14.59 22.80 -7.92
CA GLU A 10 -15.64 23.71 -8.43
C GLU A 10 -16.29 23.23 -9.73
N LYS A 11 -15.61 22.36 -10.49
CA LYS A 11 -16.11 21.75 -11.72
C LYS A 11 -16.79 20.39 -11.47
N GLY A 12 -16.88 19.96 -10.22
CA GLY A 12 -17.47 18.67 -9.81
C GLY A 12 -16.53 17.47 -9.91
N ASN A 13 -15.23 17.66 -10.19
CA ASN A 13 -14.30 16.54 -10.26
C ASN A 13 -13.87 16.11 -8.86
N LYS A 14 -13.89 14.80 -8.59
CA LYS A 14 -13.39 14.23 -7.33
C LYS A 14 -11.88 14.39 -7.26
N ARG A 15 -11.38 15.08 -6.22
CA ARG A 15 -9.95 15.35 -6.02
C ARG A 15 -9.35 14.58 -4.85
N ALA A 16 -10.14 14.33 -3.82
CA ALA A 16 -9.71 13.58 -2.65
C ALA A 16 -10.88 12.78 -2.08
N VAL A 17 -10.55 11.81 -1.24
CA VAL A 17 -11.51 10.94 -0.56
C VAL A 17 -11.12 10.80 0.90
N VAL A 18 -12.12 10.83 1.79
CA VAL A 18 -12.01 10.45 3.19
C VAL A 18 -12.71 9.10 3.34
N LEU A 19 -12.00 8.15 3.94
CA LEU A 19 -12.46 6.78 4.15
C LEU A 19 -12.55 6.48 5.65
N ASP A 20 -13.66 5.87 6.06
CA ASP A 20 -13.76 5.20 7.35
C ASP A 20 -12.97 3.89 7.29
N LEU A 21 -11.83 3.83 7.99
CA LEU A 21 -10.95 2.66 8.00
C LEU A 21 -11.54 1.47 8.78
N ALA A 22 -12.51 1.68 9.67
CA ALA A 22 -13.19 0.55 10.31
C ALA A 22 -14.02 -0.25 9.29
N LYS A 23 -14.52 0.42 8.25
CA LYS A 23 -15.30 -0.19 7.17
C LYS A 23 -14.46 -0.57 5.96
N HIS A 24 -13.46 0.26 5.64
CA HIS A 24 -12.71 0.20 4.38
C HIS A 24 -11.21 0.00 4.57
N GLY A 25 -10.75 -0.42 5.75
CA GLY A 25 -9.34 -0.58 6.07
C GLY A 25 -8.61 -1.54 5.12
N ALA A 26 -9.19 -2.71 4.84
CA ALA A 26 -8.62 -3.69 3.92
C ALA A 26 -8.45 -3.13 2.49
N LEU A 27 -9.44 -2.39 2.00
CA LEU A 27 -9.34 -1.71 0.69
C LEU A 27 -8.20 -0.68 0.68
N TRP A 28 -8.03 0.05 1.78
CA TRP A 28 -6.95 1.03 1.88
C TRP A 28 -5.56 0.37 1.91
N GLU A 29 -5.42 -0.78 2.57
CA GLU A 29 -4.20 -1.60 2.55
C GLU A 29 -3.86 -2.04 1.11
N ASP A 30 -4.83 -2.57 0.35
CA ASP A 30 -4.63 -2.96 -1.04
C ASP A 30 -4.15 -1.78 -1.91
N VAL A 31 -4.69 -0.57 -1.68
CA VAL A 31 -4.26 0.64 -2.40
C VAL A 31 -2.80 0.97 -2.08
N LEU A 32 -2.42 0.91 -0.80
CA LEU A 32 -1.05 1.18 -0.37
C LEU A 32 -0.06 0.15 -0.89
N ASP A 33 -0.41 -1.13 -0.84
CA ASP A 33 0.44 -2.22 -1.35
C ASP A 33 0.72 -2.06 -2.84
N ASN A 34 -0.29 -1.69 -3.63
CA ASN A 34 -0.12 -1.41 -5.06
C ASN A 34 0.76 -0.18 -5.31
N LEU A 35 0.60 0.89 -4.52
CA LEU A 35 1.46 2.08 -4.59
C LEU A 35 2.92 1.73 -4.27
N VAL A 36 3.16 0.93 -3.24
CA VAL A 36 4.49 0.44 -2.88
C VAL A 36 5.05 -0.43 -4.00
N ALA A 37 4.27 -1.35 -4.57
CA ALA A 37 4.71 -2.18 -5.68
C ALA A 37 5.09 -1.33 -6.91
N GLU A 38 4.29 -0.32 -7.25
CA GLU A 38 4.54 0.59 -8.38
C GLU A 38 5.84 1.37 -8.20
N THR A 39 6.04 1.95 -7.01
CA THR A 39 7.27 2.72 -6.70
C THR A 39 8.52 1.85 -6.77
N ARG A 40 8.42 0.57 -6.41
CA ARG A 40 9.53 -0.40 -6.44
C ARG A 40 9.78 -1.05 -7.79
N LYS A 41 8.96 -0.79 -8.83
CA LYS A 41 9.16 -1.43 -10.15
C LYS A 41 10.53 -1.22 -10.78
N LYS A 42 11.21 -0.12 -10.43
CA LYS A 42 12.55 0.22 -10.94
C LYS A 42 13.70 -0.29 -10.07
N GLU A 43 13.40 -0.88 -8.92
CA GLU A 43 14.43 -1.45 -8.04
C GLU A 43 15.04 -2.69 -8.68
N ALA A 44 16.33 -2.92 -8.41
CA ALA A 44 17.00 -4.12 -8.87
C ALA A 44 16.32 -5.35 -8.24
N ARG A 45 15.89 -6.30 -9.10
CA ARG A 45 15.31 -7.56 -8.62
C ARG A 45 16.39 -8.41 -7.97
N GLN A 46 16.06 -8.97 -6.82
CA GLN A 46 16.89 -9.98 -6.17
C GLN A 46 16.44 -11.36 -6.64
N ASP A 47 17.41 -12.25 -6.83
CA ASP A 47 17.15 -13.65 -7.12
C ASP A 47 16.44 -14.33 -5.94
N TRP A 48 15.46 -15.16 -6.26
CA TRP A 48 14.57 -15.76 -5.28
C TRP A 48 15.32 -16.72 -4.33
N GLU A 49 16.29 -17.49 -4.83
CA GLU A 49 17.10 -18.43 -4.04
C GLU A 49 17.96 -17.67 -3.02
N THR A 50 18.33 -16.43 -3.35
CA THR A 50 19.07 -15.55 -2.45
C THR A 50 18.19 -14.99 -1.32
N VAL A 51 16.92 -14.68 -1.61
CA VAL A 51 15.97 -14.11 -0.64
C VAL A 51 15.39 -15.17 0.31
N LYS A 52 15.09 -16.39 -0.17
CA LYS A 52 14.51 -17.44 0.69
C LYS A 52 15.51 -18.05 1.68
N ARG A 53 16.82 -17.89 1.45
CA ARG A 53 17.84 -18.41 2.38
C ARG A 53 17.53 -17.91 3.80
N PRO A 54 17.36 -18.81 4.79
CA PRO A 54 17.08 -18.41 6.16
C PRO A 54 18.22 -17.50 6.65
N LYS A 55 17.90 -16.23 6.95
CA LYS A 55 18.89 -15.37 7.60
C LYS A 55 19.18 -15.99 8.96
N ALA A 56 20.43 -16.37 9.20
CA ALA A 56 20.88 -16.84 10.50
C ALA A 56 20.45 -15.81 11.55
N LYS A 57 19.61 -16.21 12.51
CA LYS A 57 19.20 -15.33 13.60
C LYS A 57 20.48 -14.95 14.35
N SER A 58 20.95 -13.72 14.14
CA SER A 58 21.90 -13.09 15.05
C SER A 58 21.25 -13.12 16.43
N ARG A 59 21.73 -14.03 17.28
CA ARG A 59 21.47 -13.97 18.72
C ARG A 59 22.18 -12.70 19.16
N ARG A 60 21.44 -11.61 19.37
CA ARG A 60 21.94 -10.50 20.15
C ARG A 60 22.20 -11.06 21.55
N SER A 61 23.48 -11.15 21.88
CA SER A 61 23.98 -11.32 23.25
C SER A 61 23.67 -10.06 24.06
#